data_AF-A0A3D4PP61-F1
#
_entry.id   AF-A0A3D4PP61-F1
#
_cell.length_a   1.000
_cell.length_b   1.000
_cell.length_c   1.000
_cell.angle_alpha   90.00
_cell.angle_beta   90.00
_cell.angle_gamma   90.00
#
_symmetry.space_group_name_H-M   'P 1'
#
loop_
_entity.id
_entity.type
_entity.pdbx_description
1 polymer ?
#
loop_
_entity_poly.entity_id
_entity_poly.type
_entity_poly.pdbx_seq_one_letter_code
_entity_poly.pdbx_strand_id
1 'polypeptide(L)'
;MKSFKINFSGSADHNRIGAVIMKYNTKRRSYFGSKLLTQLENSRNNGKACQGAVGATLVEILMAMMVMSIGLVSVASLFPVAILRSVQATQLTNAALQYRKCEDYLRAFPDLTRNHFDGTRVRGNYEFTPDSVTWNRRGAPTNIFELQDREYTTVIDPLGALRFSQQGVPGFPIACGGDPYGLHPDGGMANDIDRYGVDRTNGGFNMSLFDQRSLAYEIFASRDSWSMYSSSVEVSPPGGVYDSLQLNDMTIDSLNELNNSYVNTVDPNDRILVRAIVISKTGKQSHTSLVNGVDSANRRVSLVSPLPNNGLYSAIPEVRLEIFELRYTSLITVSKRLRSFGADNNFGDATVDDDGDGTADNNFYEVVWPGSDDDESVQVLEANLVIFFRRTFSTLNEQVYGVEGMGKGSTQAVKVFWDGSIPDSKPRIEAGEWVFDVRNGHWYQIRTVLLEEGSGTSSLKWISSNNNRFAIVELDRPAESTASFLMFVPNVLEVVRQIPITSYNE
;
A
#
# COMPACT_ATOMS: atom_id res chain seq x y z
N MET A 1 18.38 31.12 -16.31
CA MET A 1 17.06 30.48 -16.51
C MET A 1 16.15 31.47 -17.22
N LYS A 2 15.66 31.15 -18.43
CA LYS A 2 14.71 32.03 -19.15
C LYS A 2 13.30 31.77 -18.61
N SER A 3 12.70 32.78 -17.99
CA SER A 3 11.34 32.74 -17.46
C SER A 3 10.32 32.78 -18.60
N PHE A 4 9.47 31.76 -18.67
CA PHE A 4 8.32 31.72 -19.56
C PHE A 4 7.11 32.29 -18.79
N LYS A 5 6.67 33.51 -19.13
CA LYS A 5 5.45 34.12 -18.58
C LYS A 5 4.31 33.93 -19.56
N ILE A 6 3.26 33.23 -19.13
CA ILE A 6 1.99 33.14 -19.85
C ILE A 6 1.02 34.09 -19.16
N ASN A 7 0.57 35.12 -19.90
CA ASN A 7 -0.51 36.01 -19.45
C ASN A 7 -1.84 35.48 -19.99
N PHE A 8 -2.77 35.18 -19.10
CA PHE A 8 -4.18 34.93 -19.48
C PHE A 8 -4.97 36.23 -19.29
N SER A 9 -5.52 36.77 -20.38
CA SER A 9 -6.53 37.83 -20.32
C SER A 9 -7.91 37.19 -20.17
N GLY A 10 -8.55 37.44 -19.02
CA GLY A 10 -9.90 36.93 -18.73
C GLY A 10 -10.97 37.61 -19.57
N SER A 11 -11.73 36.80 -20.31
CA SER A 11 -13.05 37.14 -20.84
C SER A 11 -14.05 36.22 -20.15
N ALA A 12 -14.99 36.81 -19.43
CA ALA A 12 -16.01 36.12 -18.65
C ALA A 12 -17.09 35.55 -19.59
N ASP A 13 -16.89 34.32 -20.06
CA ASP A 13 -17.95 33.48 -20.64
C ASP A 13 -17.75 32.03 -20.16
N HIS A 14 -18.49 31.67 -19.11
CA HIS A 14 -18.52 30.33 -18.54
C HIS A 14 -19.47 29.44 -19.36
N ASN A 15 -18.93 28.59 -20.24
CA ASN A 15 -19.42 27.22 -20.58
C ASN A 15 -18.85 26.67 -21.90
N ARG A 16 -17.52 26.62 -22.05
CA ARG A 16 -16.91 25.78 -23.10
C ARG A 16 -15.62 25.13 -22.60
N ILE A 17 -15.74 23.89 -22.12
CA ILE A 17 -14.60 22.98 -22.00
C ILE A 17 -14.13 22.69 -23.42
N GLY A 18 -13.02 23.31 -23.81
CA GLY A 18 -12.37 23.09 -25.10
C GLY A 18 -11.82 21.67 -25.16
N ALA A 19 -12.56 20.77 -25.81
CA ALA A 19 -12.04 19.49 -26.23
C ALA A 19 -10.90 19.73 -27.24
N VAL A 20 -9.65 19.47 -26.83
CA VAL A 20 -8.52 19.35 -27.75
C VAL A 20 -8.69 18.06 -28.52
N ILE A 21 -9.42 18.13 -29.63
CA ILE A 21 -9.53 17.04 -30.60
C ILE A 21 -8.19 16.98 -31.36
N MET A 22 -7.31 16.07 -30.96
CA MET A 22 -6.23 15.62 -31.86
C MET A 22 -6.87 14.88 -33.04
N LYS A 23 -7.11 15.60 -34.14
CA LYS A 23 -7.40 15.00 -35.44
C LYS A 23 -6.11 14.35 -35.96
N TYR A 24 -5.94 13.07 -35.71
CA TYR A 24 -4.99 12.26 -36.47
C TYR A 24 -5.43 12.24 -37.93
N ASN A 25 -4.68 12.95 -38.77
CA ASN A 25 -4.91 13.04 -40.20
C ASN A 25 -4.44 11.75 -40.89
N THR A 26 -5.30 10.73 -40.94
CA THR A 26 -5.09 9.46 -41.64
C THR A 26 -5.30 9.59 -43.16
N LYS A 27 -4.65 10.56 -43.80
CA LYS A 27 -4.59 10.68 -45.27
C LYS A 27 -3.16 10.86 -45.77
N ARG A 28 -2.28 9.87 -45.54
CA ARG A 28 -1.03 9.68 -46.31
C ARG A 28 -0.60 8.20 -46.36
N ARG A 29 -1.39 7.36 -47.02
CA ARG A 29 -0.92 6.07 -47.54
C ARG A 29 -1.58 5.86 -48.90
N SER A 30 -0.89 6.23 -49.97
CA SER A 30 -1.02 5.68 -51.34
C SER A 30 -0.36 6.60 -52.38
N TYR A 31 0.95 6.89 -52.27
CA TYR A 31 1.70 7.47 -53.40
C TYR A 31 3.18 7.03 -53.48
N PHE A 32 3.62 6.08 -52.64
CA PHE A 32 5.01 5.60 -52.67
C PHE A 32 5.21 4.31 -53.47
N GLY A 33 4.13 3.67 -53.96
CA GLY A 33 4.21 2.39 -54.67
C GLY A 33 4.40 2.49 -56.19
N SER A 34 3.93 3.56 -56.86
CA SER A 34 3.96 3.57 -58.33
C SER A 34 5.22 4.17 -58.95
N LYS A 35 5.90 5.11 -58.26
CA LYS A 35 7.15 5.71 -58.78
C LYS A 35 8.37 4.78 -58.70
N LEU A 36 8.37 3.79 -57.81
CA LEU A 36 9.49 2.85 -57.68
C LEU A 36 9.45 1.75 -58.75
N LEU A 37 8.25 1.36 -59.18
CA LEU A 37 8.06 0.39 -60.26
C LEU A 37 8.45 0.97 -61.63
N THR A 38 8.19 2.26 -61.89
CA THR A 38 8.61 2.89 -63.16
C THR A 38 10.11 3.18 -63.25
N GLN A 39 10.83 3.28 -62.13
CA GLN A 39 12.29 3.41 -62.14
C GLN A 39 13.02 2.08 -62.33
N LEU A 40 12.45 0.97 -61.85
CA LEU A 40 13.06 -0.36 -62.04
C LEU A 40 12.90 -0.88 -63.47
N GLU A 41 11.89 -0.43 -64.22
CA GLU A 41 11.68 -0.84 -65.61
C GLU A 41 12.57 -0.08 -66.60
N ASN A 42 12.96 1.17 -66.28
CA ASN A 42 13.89 1.96 -67.11
C ASN A 42 15.37 1.59 -66.92
N SER A 43 15.75 0.91 -65.83
CA SER A 43 17.12 0.43 -65.63
C SER A 43 17.43 -0.89 -66.35
N ARG A 44 16.43 -1.58 -66.91
CA ARG A 44 16.65 -2.89 -67.56
C ARG A 44 17.08 -2.77 -69.03
N ASN A 45 16.89 -1.62 -69.67
CA ASN A 45 17.07 -1.47 -71.12
C ASN A 45 18.24 -0.58 -71.57
N ASN A 46 19.02 0.01 -70.66
CA ASN A 46 20.22 0.75 -71.03
C ASN A 46 21.46 -0.14 -70.92
N GLY A 47 21.97 -0.50 -72.09
CA GLY A 47 22.96 -1.54 -72.30
C GLY A 47 24.32 -1.32 -71.65
N LYS A 48 24.98 -2.47 -71.46
CA LYS A 48 26.36 -2.72 -71.86
C LYS A 48 27.37 -1.61 -71.52
N ALA A 49 27.87 -1.67 -70.30
CA ALA A 49 29.28 -1.39 -70.03
C ALA A 49 29.81 -2.51 -69.12
N CYS A 50 30.95 -3.09 -69.50
CA CYS A 50 31.67 -4.12 -68.77
C CYS A 50 31.98 -3.67 -67.34
N GLN A 51 31.10 -3.96 -66.39
CA GLN A 51 31.46 -3.97 -64.98
C GLN A 51 32.04 -5.35 -64.70
N GLY A 52 33.37 -5.42 -64.63
CA GLY A 52 34.01 -6.54 -63.97
C GLY A 52 33.35 -6.70 -62.61
N ALA A 53 32.74 -7.85 -62.36
CA ALA A 53 32.28 -8.21 -61.03
C ALA A 53 33.53 -8.25 -60.14
N VAL A 54 33.83 -7.13 -59.49
CA VAL A 54 34.84 -7.07 -58.43
C VAL A 54 34.25 -7.95 -57.34
N GLY A 55 34.78 -9.18 -57.23
CA GLY A 55 34.35 -10.12 -56.21
C GLY A 55 34.49 -9.45 -54.84
N ALA A 56 33.42 -9.51 -54.05
CA ALA A 56 33.46 -9.04 -52.66
C ALA A 56 34.67 -9.70 -51.99
N THR A 57 35.60 -8.88 -51.52
CA THR A 57 36.81 -9.41 -50.90
C THR A 57 36.41 -10.06 -49.58
N LEU A 58 37.09 -11.14 -49.21
CA LEU A 58 36.84 -11.83 -47.93
C LEU A 58 36.93 -10.88 -46.73
N VAL A 59 37.75 -9.83 -46.84
CA VAL A 59 37.88 -8.76 -45.85
C VAL A 59 36.60 -7.93 -45.71
N GLU A 60 35.93 -7.56 -46.81
CA GLU A 60 34.67 -6.82 -46.75
C GLU A 60 33.56 -7.64 -46.08
N ILE A 61 33.50 -8.95 -46.38
CA ILE A 61 32.52 -9.84 -45.75
C ILE A 61 32.83 -9.99 -44.26
N LEU A 62 34.09 -10.14 -43.87
CA LEU A 62 34.48 -10.21 -42.46
C LEU A 62 34.18 -8.91 -41.71
N MET A 63 34.46 -7.75 -42.31
CA MET A 63 34.11 -6.46 -41.71
C MET A 63 32.59 -6.30 -41.59
N ALA A 64 31.82 -6.69 -42.61
CA ALA A 64 30.37 -6.66 -42.57
C ALA A 64 29.80 -7.58 -41.47
N MET A 65 30.31 -8.81 -41.35
CA MET A 65 29.92 -9.74 -40.30
C MET A 65 30.29 -9.22 -38.91
N MET A 66 31.47 -8.60 -38.75
CA MET A 66 31.89 -8.01 -37.48
C MET A 66 30.96 -6.86 -37.06
N VAL A 67 30.69 -5.91 -37.96
CA VAL A 67 29.81 -4.77 -37.67
C VAL A 67 28.38 -5.23 -37.39
N MET A 68 27.86 -6.19 -38.16
CA MET A 68 26.54 -6.78 -37.91
C MET A 68 26.48 -7.51 -36.57
N SER A 69 27.52 -8.26 -36.21
CA SER A 69 27.60 -8.97 -34.93
C SER A 69 27.60 -8.00 -33.75
N ILE A 70 28.36 -6.90 -33.83
CA ILE A 70 28.37 -5.86 -32.78
C ILE A 70 26.98 -5.22 -32.64
N GLY A 71 26.31 -4.93 -33.76
CA GLY A 71 24.95 -4.39 -33.74
C GLY A 71 23.95 -5.34 -33.08
N LEU A 72 23.97 -6.62 -33.43
CA LEU A 72 23.08 -7.64 -32.85
C LEU A 72 23.34 -7.86 -31.36
N VAL A 73 24.60 -7.97 -30.94
CA VAL A 73 24.97 -8.14 -29.53
C VAL A 73 24.57 -6.91 -28.70
N SER A 74 24.73 -5.71 -29.25
CA SER A 74 24.31 -4.47 -28.59
C SER A 74 22.79 -4.41 -28.37
N VAL A 75 21.98 -4.73 -29.40
CA VAL A 75 20.51 -4.77 -29.25
C VAL A 75 20.08 -5.89 -28.29
N ALA A 76 20.67 -7.08 -28.41
CA ALA A 76 20.32 -8.22 -27.57
C ALA A 76 20.63 -7.99 -26.08
N SER A 77 21.67 -7.21 -25.76
CA SER A 77 22.05 -6.89 -24.37
C SER A 77 21.34 -5.66 -23.82
N LEU A 78 21.18 -4.59 -24.61
CA LEU A 78 20.58 -3.33 -24.13
C LEU A 78 19.05 -3.40 -24.05
N PHE A 79 18.39 -4.18 -24.91
CA PHE A 79 16.92 -4.24 -24.94
C PHE A 79 16.31 -4.81 -23.64
N PRO A 80 16.77 -5.95 -23.10
CA PRO A 80 16.27 -6.46 -21.82
C PRO A 80 16.52 -5.49 -20.66
N VAL A 81 17.69 -4.86 -20.61
CA VAL A 81 18.05 -3.87 -19.58
C VAL A 81 17.14 -2.65 -19.65
N ALA A 82 16.83 -2.17 -20.86
CA ALA A 82 15.91 -1.05 -21.06
C ALA A 82 14.48 -1.39 -20.60
N ILE A 83 14.01 -2.62 -20.85
CA ILE A 83 12.70 -3.08 -20.36
C ILE A 83 12.68 -3.12 -18.83
N LEU A 84 13.69 -3.72 -18.19
CA LEU A 84 13.76 -3.80 -16.73
C LEU A 84 13.76 -2.40 -16.08
N ARG A 85 14.55 -1.47 -16.62
CA ARG A 85 14.55 -0.07 -16.14
C ARG A 85 13.22 0.64 -16.36
N SER A 86 12.54 0.37 -17.47
CA SER A 86 11.20 0.94 -17.74
C SER A 86 10.15 0.42 -16.75
N VAL A 87 10.18 -0.88 -16.43
CA VAL A 87 9.30 -1.48 -15.41
C VAL A 87 9.58 -0.88 -14.04
N GLN A 88 10.86 -0.79 -13.64
CA GLN A 88 11.26 -0.16 -12.38
C GLN A 88 10.81 1.30 -12.30
N ALA A 89 11.00 2.09 -13.36
CA ALA A 89 10.56 3.49 -13.40
C ALA A 89 9.04 3.62 -13.26
N THR A 90 8.27 2.72 -13.88
CA THR A 90 6.81 2.67 -13.73
C THR A 90 6.43 2.32 -12.30
N GLN A 91 7.14 1.36 -11.69
CA GLN A 91 6.90 0.96 -10.30
C GLN A 91 7.16 2.10 -9.32
N LEU A 92 8.26 2.83 -9.48
CA LEU A 92 8.58 4.00 -8.66
C LEU A 92 7.60 5.15 -8.87
N THR A 93 7.12 5.36 -10.10
CA THR A 93 6.10 6.39 -10.38
C THR A 93 4.78 6.07 -9.67
N ASN A 94 4.32 4.83 -9.75
CA ASN A 94 3.09 4.39 -9.07
C ASN A 94 3.24 4.43 -7.54
N ALA A 95 4.41 4.10 -7.03
CA ALA A 95 4.74 4.23 -5.62
C ALA A 95 4.69 5.70 -5.17
N ALA A 96 5.31 6.62 -5.92
CA ALA A 96 5.27 8.04 -5.61
C ALA A 96 3.84 8.62 -5.65
N LEU A 97 2.97 8.14 -6.55
CA LEU A 97 1.55 8.50 -6.56
C LEU A 97 0.84 8.00 -5.31
N GLN A 98 1.11 6.75 -4.90
CA GLN A 98 0.55 6.18 -3.68
C GLN A 98 1.04 6.92 -2.43
N TYR A 99 2.31 7.34 -2.42
CA TYR A 99 2.90 8.17 -1.38
C TYR A 99 2.10 9.46 -1.20
N ARG A 100 1.88 10.20 -2.30
CA ARG A 100 1.16 11.49 -2.26
C ARG A 100 -0.27 11.36 -1.75
N LYS A 101 -1.00 10.30 -2.15
CA LYS A 101 -2.36 10.04 -1.65
C LYS A 101 -2.39 9.85 -0.14
N CYS A 102 -1.43 9.09 0.41
CA CYS A 102 -1.37 8.85 1.85
C CYS A 102 -0.92 10.08 2.62
N GLU A 103 0.03 10.85 2.06
CA GLU A 103 0.45 12.14 2.61
C GLU A 103 -0.72 13.13 2.66
N ASP A 104 -1.49 13.26 1.57
CA ASP A 104 -2.67 14.12 1.52
C ASP A 104 -3.74 13.67 2.53
N TYR A 105 -3.93 12.37 2.70
CA TYR A 105 -4.82 11.82 3.72
C TYR A 105 -4.36 12.15 5.14
N LEU A 106 -3.07 11.96 5.45
CA LEU A 106 -2.49 12.32 6.75
C LEU A 106 -2.64 13.81 7.06
N ARG A 107 -2.51 14.67 6.05
CA ARG A 107 -2.72 16.12 6.18
C ARG A 107 -4.18 16.49 6.39
N ALA A 108 -5.10 15.77 5.74
CA ALA A 108 -6.53 16.01 5.88
C ALA A 108 -7.09 15.53 7.24
N PHE A 109 -6.45 14.53 7.85
CA PHE A 109 -6.87 13.93 9.11
C PHE A 109 -5.70 13.82 10.09
N PRO A 110 -5.16 14.96 10.59
CA PRO A 110 -4.03 14.97 11.51
C PRO A 110 -4.34 14.19 12.79
N ASP A 111 -5.60 14.11 13.20
CA ASP A 111 -6.03 13.40 14.41
C ASP A 111 -5.73 11.90 14.38
N LEU A 112 -5.61 11.30 13.18
CA LEU A 112 -5.17 9.91 13.02
C LEU A 112 -3.74 9.70 13.53
N THR A 113 -2.92 10.74 13.49
CA THR A 113 -1.57 10.73 14.06
C THR A 113 -1.58 11.07 15.55
N ARG A 114 -2.64 11.74 16.06
CA ARG A 114 -2.73 12.18 17.45
C ARG A 114 -3.25 11.07 18.38
N ASN A 115 -4.37 10.41 18.06
CA ASN A 115 -5.00 9.46 19.00
C ASN A 115 -5.52 8.16 18.34
N HIS A 116 -5.84 7.15 19.18
CA HIS A 116 -6.47 5.87 18.78
C HIS A 116 -7.91 6.13 18.29
N PHE A 117 -8.04 6.74 17.11
CA PHE A 117 -9.34 7.02 16.54
C PHE A 117 -9.88 5.73 15.91
N ASP A 118 -10.70 4.98 16.67
CA ASP A 118 -11.36 3.75 16.17
C ASP A 118 -12.66 4.02 15.39
N GLY A 119 -13.01 5.30 15.20
CA GLY A 119 -14.21 5.74 14.48
C GLY A 119 -15.52 5.55 15.24
N THR A 120 -15.53 4.96 16.45
CA THR A 120 -16.76 4.71 17.21
C THR A 120 -16.73 5.11 18.68
N ARG A 121 -15.56 5.34 19.28
CA ARG A 121 -15.36 6.04 20.57
C ARG A 121 -13.86 6.34 20.72
N VAL A 122 -13.53 7.45 21.37
CA VAL A 122 -12.20 7.65 21.95
C VAL A 122 -12.04 6.60 23.04
N ARG A 123 -11.59 5.38 22.70
CA ARG A 123 -11.03 4.49 23.71
C ARG A 123 -9.71 5.12 24.09
N GLY A 124 -9.70 5.85 25.20
CA GLY A 124 -8.44 6.08 25.90
C GLY A 124 -7.76 4.72 26.11
N ASN A 125 -6.43 4.68 26.05
CA ASN A 125 -5.63 3.47 26.28
C ASN A 125 -5.75 2.88 27.71
N TYR A 126 -6.84 3.18 28.42
CA TYR A 126 -7.21 2.69 29.73
C TYR A 126 -8.66 2.20 29.65
N GLU A 127 -8.85 0.88 29.75
CA GLU A 127 -10.19 0.30 29.93
C GLU A 127 -10.83 0.89 31.19
N PHE A 128 -11.80 1.79 31.02
CA PHE A 128 -12.79 2.04 32.06
C PHE A 128 -13.65 0.79 32.21
N THR A 129 -13.38 0.01 33.25
CA THR A 129 -14.33 -0.98 33.74
C THR A 129 -15.50 -0.21 34.40
N PRO A 130 -16.77 -0.45 34.04
CA PRO A 130 -17.92 0.30 34.56
C PRO A 130 -18.13 0.17 36.09
N ASP A 131 -17.40 -0.72 36.73
CA ASP A 131 -17.43 -1.07 38.14
C ASP A 131 -16.28 -0.42 38.91
N SER A 132 -16.46 0.88 39.18
CA SER A 132 -16.09 1.59 40.42
C SER A 132 -14.84 1.14 41.21
N VAL A 133 -13.92 2.11 41.41
CA VAL A 133 -12.94 2.26 42.51
C VAL A 133 -11.55 1.62 42.35
N THR A 134 -11.33 0.65 41.47
CA THR A 134 -9.97 0.09 41.27
C THR A 134 -9.43 0.30 39.87
N TRP A 135 -8.43 1.17 39.75
CA TRP A 135 -7.55 1.26 38.59
C TRP A 135 -6.84 -0.06 38.37
N ASN A 136 -7.37 -0.93 37.51
CA ASN A 136 -6.64 -2.11 37.11
C ASN A 136 -5.71 -1.77 35.94
N ARG A 137 -4.58 -1.13 36.28
CA ARG A 137 -3.45 -0.89 35.37
C ARG A 137 -2.91 -2.26 34.91
N ARG A 138 -3.29 -2.73 33.73
CA ARG A 138 -2.52 -3.76 33.04
C ARG A 138 -1.18 -3.14 32.61
N GLY A 139 -0.10 -3.51 33.27
CA GLY A 139 1.27 -3.33 32.77
C GLY A 139 1.96 -1.97 33.01
N ALA A 140 1.27 -0.92 33.50
CA ALA A 140 1.95 0.36 33.72
C ALA A 140 2.82 0.36 35.00
N PRO A 141 4.09 0.80 34.94
CA PRO A 141 4.98 0.88 36.10
C PRO A 141 4.37 1.78 37.17
N THR A 142 4.52 1.42 38.44
CA THR A 142 3.99 2.17 39.60
C THR A 142 4.47 3.64 39.66
N ASN A 143 5.55 3.98 38.94
CA ASN A 143 5.98 5.35 38.71
C ASN A 143 5.42 5.89 37.39
N ILE A 144 4.41 6.74 37.48
CA ILE A 144 3.88 7.53 36.36
C ILE A 144 4.98 8.39 35.70
N PHE A 145 5.97 8.85 36.47
CA PHE A 145 7.11 9.61 35.97
C PHE A 145 8.05 8.82 35.04
N GLU A 146 8.02 7.48 35.02
CA GLU A 146 8.78 6.67 34.05
C GLU A 146 8.12 6.62 32.66
N LEU A 147 6.90 7.15 32.52
CA LEU A 147 6.23 7.29 31.22
C LEU A 147 6.60 8.61 30.52
N GLN A 148 7.11 9.59 31.29
CA GLN A 148 7.66 10.82 30.75
C GLN A 148 8.89 10.45 29.89
N ASP A 149 8.94 10.97 28.67
CA ASP A 149 9.95 10.66 27.63
C ASP A 149 9.87 9.29 26.95
N ARG A 150 8.87 8.46 27.25
CA ARG A 150 8.70 7.22 26.49
C ARG A 150 8.14 7.53 25.09
N GLU A 151 8.84 7.05 24.08
CA GLU A 151 8.35 7.08 22.71
C GLU A 151 7.33 5.96 22.49
N TYR A 152 6.18 6.32 21.93
CA TYR A 152 5.12 5.40 21.57
C TYR A 152 5.05 5.29 20.06
N THR A 153 4.94 4.08 19.55
CA THR A 153 4.75 3.87 18.11
C THR A 153 3.38 3.29 17.84
N THR A 154 2.71 3.87 16.85
CA THR A 154 1.46 3.35 16.29
C THR A 154 1.68 3.05 14.80
N VAL A 155 1.27 1.87 14.37
CA VAL A 155 1.17 1.49 12.96
C VAL A 155 -0.25 1.78 12.50
N ILE A 156 -0.41 2.57 11.45
CA ILE A 156 -1.69 2.81 10.79
C ILE A 156 -1.69 1.96 9.51
N ASP A 157 -2.48 0.90 9.52
CA ASP A 157 -2.59 -0.03 8.41
C ASP A 157 -4.01 -0.58 8.28
N PRO A 158 -4.92 0.19 7.66
CA PRO A 158 -6.31 -0.21 7.51
C PRO A 158 -6.43 -1.56 6.77
N LEU A 159 -5.66 -1.75 5.70
CA LEU A 159 -5.71 -2.96 4.89
C LEU A 159 -5.19 -4.19 5.64
N GLY A 160 -4.17 -4.02 6.47
CA GLY A 160 -3.70 -5.06 7.38
C GLY A 160 -4.71 -5.38 8.48
N ALA A 161 -5.22 -4.37 9.19
CA ALA A 161 -6.18 -4.55 10.28
C ALA A 161 -7.44 -5.31 9.84
N LEU A 162 -7.91 -5.01 8.63
CA LEU A 162 -9.00 -5.72 7.96
C LEU A 162 -8.76 -7.25 7.90
N ARG A 163 -7.52 -7.66 7.62
CA ARG A 163 -7.11 -9.07 7.43
C ARG A 163 -6.92 -9.82 8.74
N PHE A 164 -6.39 -9.17 9.78
CA PHE A 164 -6.11 -9.82 11.06
C PHE A 164 -7.34 -9.99 11.96
N SER A 165 -8.37 -9.14 11.81
CA SER A 165 -9.62 -9.25 12.57
C SER A 165 -10.39 -10.58 12.36
N GLN A 166 -9.94 -11.44 11.45
CA GLN A 166 -10.71 -12.57 10.93
C GLN A 166 -10.09 -13.94 11.08
N GLN A 167 -8.91 -14.07 11.70
CA GLN A 167 -8.35 -15.39 12.02
C GLN A 167 -9.16 -16.16 13.09
N GLY A 168 -10.40 -15.76 13.34
CA GLY A 168 -11.44 -16.66 13.81
C GLY A 168 -11.42 -16.90 15.31
N VAL A 169 -10.84 -16.00 16.11
CA VAL A 169 -10.96 -16.09 17.58
C VAL A 169 -12.29 -15.41 18.00
N PRO A 170 -13.38 -16.18 18.23
CA PRO A 170 -14.69 -15.61 18.48
C PRO A 170 -14.68 -14.93 19.86
N GLY A 171 -15.07 -13.65 19.91
CA GLY A 171 -15.09 -12.87 21.15
C GLY A 171 -13.90 -11.92 21.32
N PHE A 172 -13.00 -11.81 20.33
CA PHE A 172 -12.10 -10.67 20.27
C PHE A 172 -12.90 -9.43 19.84
N PRO A 173 -13.09 -8.43 20.71
CA PRO A 173 -13.52 -7.13 20.22
C PRO A 173 -12.51 -6.65 19.19
N ILE A 174 -12.95 -5.75 18.31
CA ILE A 174 -12.20 -5.02 17.27
C ILE A 174 -11.06 -4.15 17.89
N ALA A 175 -10.62 -4.49 19.11
CA ALA A 175 -9.61 -3.83 19.88
C ALA A 175 -8.22 -4.22 19.37
N CYS A 176 -7.49 -3.18 19.00
CA CYS A 176 -6.12 -3.15 18.55
C CYS A 176 -5.15 -3.60 19.68
N GLY A 177 -5.13 -4.90 20.03
CA GLY A 177 -4.32 -5.37 21.16
C GLY A 177 -4.08 -6.88 21.28
N GLY A 178 -4.79 -7.72 20.52
CA GLY A 178 -4.47 -9.14 20.40
C GLY A 178 -3.59 -9.35 19.19
N ASP A 179 -2.27 -9.40 19.40
CA ASP A 179 -1.25 -9.70 18.39
C ASP A 179 -1.41 -8.92 17.07
N PRO A 180 -0.85 -7.71 16.97
CA PRO A 180 -0.97 -6.83 15.80
C PRO A 180 -0.43 -7.44 14.49
N TYR A 181 0.21 -8.62 14.56
CA TYR A 181 0.81 -9.32 13.42
C TYR A 181 0.36 -10.79 13.30
N GLY A 182 -0.61 -11.23 14.11
CA GLY A 182 -1.19 -12.59 14.02
C GLY A 182 -0.16 -13.72 14.19
N LEU A 183 0.85 -13.52 15.04
CA LEU A 183 1.94 -14.46 15.31
C LEU A 183 1.53 -15.67 16.17
N HIS A 184 0.46 -15.58 16.97
CA HIS A 184 0.05 -16.66 17.86
C HIS A 184 -1.28 -17.29 17.38
N PRO A 185 -1.29 -18.49 16.82
CA PRO A 185 -2.56 -19.15 16.43
C PRO A 185 -3.45 -19.54 17.63
N ASP A 186 -2.93 -19.52 18.86
CA ASP A 186 -3.53 -20.25 20.00
C ASP A 186 -4.27 -19.37 21.03
N GLY A 187 -4.53 -18.10 20.74
CA GLY A 187 -5.37 -17.24 21.60
C GLY A 187 -4.78 -16.84 22.98
N GLY A 188 -3.49 -17.08 23.23
CA GLY A 188 -2.79 -16.70 24.48
C GLY A 188 -2.44 -15.21 24.63
N MET A 189 -3.05 -14.31 23.85
CA MET A 189 -2.51 -13.01 23.44
C MET A 189 -2.77 -11.80 24.35
N ALA A 190 -3.29 -11.98 25.56
CA ALA A 190 -3.63 -10.83 26.40
C ALA A 190 -2.41 -9.96 26.84
N ASN A 191 -1.18 -10.40 26.54
CA ASN A 191 0.07 -9.81 27.04
C ASN A 191 1.03 -9.37 25.92
N ASP A 192 0.66 -9.50 24.64
CA ASP A 192 1.60 -9.23 23.54
C ASP A 192 1.81 -7.73 23.29
N ILE A 193 0.84 -6.88 23.64
CA ILE A 193 1.04 -5.43 23.62
C ILE A 193 2.13 -5.01 24.62
N ASP A 194 2.24 -5.69 25.77
CA ASP A 194 3.32 -5.43 26.73
C ASP A 194 4.69 -5.88 26.20
N ARG A 195 4.70 -6.87 25.29
CA ARG A 195 5.91 -7.43 24.69
C ARG A 195 6.41 -6.61 23.50
N TYR A 196 5.51 -6.25 22.59
CA TYR A 196 5.84 -5.54 21.36
C TYR A 196 5.74 -4.03 21.53
N GLY A 197 4.83 -3.51 22.37
CA GLY A 197 4.73 -2.07 22.65
C GLY A 197 4.24 -1.22 21.48
N VAL A 198 3.71 -1.82 20.42
CA VAL A 198 3.21 -1.14 19.23
C VAL A 198 1.81 -1.59 18.89
N ASP A 199 0.95 -0.61 18.69
CA ASP A 199 -0.43 -0.83 18.26
C ASP A 199 -0.54 -0.73 16.73
N ARG A 200 -1.36 -1.60 16.13
CA ARG A 200 -1.72 -1.55 14.70
C ARG A 200 -3.20 -1.20 14.56
N THR A 201 -3.46 -0.01 14.05
CA THR A 201 -4.80 0.58 13.95
C THR A 201 -5.34 0.53 12.53
N ASN A 202 -6.67 0.55 12.44
CA ASN A 202 -7.40 0.66 11.18
C ASN A 202 -7.46 2.09 10.62
N GLY A 203 -6.76 3.06 11.21
CA GLY A 203 -6.75 4.45 10.73
C GLY A 203 -8.13 5.12 10.68
N GLY A 204 -9.02 4.80 11.62
CA GLY A 204 -10.37 5.38 11.71
C GLY A 204 -11.41 4.74 10.79
N PHE A 205 -11.04 3.75 9.96
CA PHE A 205 -11.98 3.07 9.08
C PHE A 205 -12.74 1.95 9.79
N ASN A 206 -14.05 2.08 9.89
CA ASN A 206 -14.95 0.97 10.21
C ASN A 206 -15.00 -0.02 9.04
N MET A 207 -14.13 -1.01 9.12
CA MET A 207 -13.96 -2.04 8.11
C MET A 207 -15.15 -2.99 7.92
N SER A 208 -16.14 -2.95 8.82
CA SER A 208 -17.41 -3.67 8.63
C SER A 208 -18.32 -3.01 7.59
N LEU A 209 -18.15 -1.70 7.35
CA LEU A 209 -18.94 -0.93 6.40
C LEU A 209 -18.27 -0.96 5.02
N PHE A 210 -19.03 -1.36 3.99
CA PHE A 210 -18.53 -1.48 2.62
C PHE A 210 -17.90 -0.17 2.09
N ASP A 211 -18.56 0.97 2.34
CA ASP A 211 -18.10 2.27 1.85
C ASP A 211 -16.77 2.69 2.48
N GLN A 212 -16.63 2.53 3.80
CA GLN A 212 -15.39 2.88 4.50
C GLN A 212 -14.24 1.95 4.13
N ARG A 213 -14.51 0.66 3.94
CA ARG A 213 -13.52 -0.29 3.40
C ARG A 213 -13.09 0.07 1.97
N SER A 214 -14.05 0.39 1.10
CA SER A 214 -13.75 0.83 -0.28
C SER A 214 -12.90 2.10 -0.30
N LEU A 215 -13.19 3.05 0.61
CA LEU A 215 -12.40 4.26 0.79
C LEU A 215 -10.99 3.96 1.32
N ALA A 216 -10.85 3.03 2.26
CA ALA A 216 -9.54 2.59 2.74
C ALA A 216 -8.70 1.99 1.60
N TYR A 217 -9.29 1.15 0.74
CA TYR A 217 -8.61 0.65 -0.47
C TYR A 217 -8.26 1.76 -1.47
N GLU A 218 -9.07 2.82 -1.56
CA GLU A 218 -8.77 3.96 -2.44
C GLU A 218 -7.55 4.76 -2.00
N ILE A 219 -7.39 4.90 -0.69
CA ILE A 219 -6.35 5.72 -0.08
C ILE A 219 -5.08 4.90 0.12
N PHE A 220 -5.19 3.67 0.65
CA PHE A 220 -4.07 2.83 1.06
C PHE A 220 -3.67 1.77 0.02
N ALA A 221 -4.37 1.69 -1.11
CA ALA A 221 -3.92 0.91 -2.26
C ALA A 221 -4.02 1.70 -3.58
N SER A 222 -3.08 1.45 -4.49
CA SER A 222 -3.13 2.09 -5.81
C SER A 222 -4.18 1.41 -6.68
N ARG A 223 -5.15 2.18 -7.19
CA ARG A 223 -6.18 1.76 -8.16
C ARG A 223 -5.68 1.55 -9.59
N ASP A 224 -4.37 1.59 -9.84
CA ASP A 224 -3.84 1.52 -11.21
C ASP A 224 -3.64 0.08 -11.71
N SER A 225 -3.92 -0.91 -10.87
CA SER A 225 -3.75 -2.32 -11.20
C SER A 225 -5.08 -3.06 -11.19
N TRP A 226 -5.65 -3.17 -12.37
CA TRP A 226 -6.81 -4.02 -12.64
C TRP A 226 -6.40 -5.06 -13.67
N SER A 227 -6.78 -6.31 -13.43
CA SER A 227 -6.68 -7.37 -14.43
C SER A 227 -8.07 -7.70 -14.95
N MET A 228 -8.17 -7.91 -16.25
CA MET A 228 -9.40 -8.36 -16.87
C MET A 228 -9.68 -9.79 -16.40
N TYR A 229 -10.83 -9.97 -15.75
CA TYR A 229 -11.34 -11.29 -15.39
C TYR A 229 -12.07 -11.90 -16.59
N SER A 230 -13.03 -11.15 -17.14
CA SER A 230 -13.81 -11.56 -18.29
C SER A 230 -14.27 -10.36 -19.11
N SER A 231 -14.64 -10.63 -20.37
CA SER A 231 -15.36 -9.68 -21.21
C SER A 231 -16.61 -10.37 -21.75
N SER A 232 -17.71 -9.64 -21.78
CA SER A 232 -19.02 -10.09 -22.23
C SER A 232 -19.51 -9.15 -23.33
N VAL A 233 -19.97 -9.71 -24.45
CA VAL A 233 -20.50 -8.95 -25.60
C VAL A 233 -22.01 -9.03 -25.73
N GLU A 234 -22.65 -9.98 -25.04
CA GLU A 234 -24.11 -10.16 -25.05
C GLU A 234 -24.75 -9.59 -23.79
N VAL A 235 -24.76 -8.26 -23.70
CA VAL A 235 -25.22 -7.55 -22.50
C VAL A 235 -26.55 -6.85 -22.70
N SER A 236 -27.52 -7.17 -21.85
CA SER A 236 -28.81 -6.48 -21.78
C SER A 236 -29.07 -5.93 -20.37
N PRO A 237 -29.48 -4.66 -20.23
CA PRO A 237 -30.01 -4.16 -18.97
C PRO A 237 -31.36 -4.87 -18.67
N PRO A 238 -31.54 -5.52 -17.50
CA PRO A 238 -32.78 -6.22 -17.19
C PRO A 238 -33.94 -5.21 -17.08
N GLY A 239 -34.89 -5.27 -18.01
CA GLY A 239 -36.15 -4.50 -17.91
C GLY A 239 -35.98 -2.97 -17.83
N GLY A 240 -34.92 -2.40 -18.41
CA GLY A 240 -34.65 -0.96 -18.36
C GLY A 240 -34.11 -0.46 -17.01
N VAL A 241 -33.78 -1.36 -16.09
CA VAL A 241 -33.11 -1.01 -14.84
C VAL A 241 -31.60 -0.93 -15.08
N TYR A 242 -31.04 0.25 -14.87
CA TYR A 242 -29.64 0.57 -15.17
C TYR A 242 -28.67 0.23 -14.02
N ASP A 243 -29.15 -0.39 -12.95
CA ASP A 243 -28.36 -0.80 -11.78
C ASP A 243 -27.67 -2.15 -11.95
N SER A 244 -27.89 -2.83 -13.08
CA SER A 244 -27.44 -4.21 -13.26
C SER A 244 -27.32 -4.60 -14.72
N LEU A 245 -26.49 -5.62 -14.96
CA LEU A 245 -26.10 -6.09 -16.27
C LEU A 245 -26.35 -7.58 -16.36
N GLN A 246 -27.11 -8.02 -17.37
CA GLN A 246 -27.25 -9.43 -17.69
C GLN A 246 -26.19 -9.83 -18.70
N LEU A 247 -25.34 -10.80 -18.37
CA LEU A 247 -24.16 -11.22 -19.12
C LEU A 247 -24.44 -12.60 -19.74
N ASN A 248 -25.14 -12.61 -20.89
CA ASN A 248 -25.75 -13.83 -21.42
C ASN A 248 -24.73 -14.85 -21.93
N ASP A 249 -23.53 -14.43 -22.29
CA ASP A 249 -22.45 -15.26 -22.80
C ASP A 249 -21.55 -15.87 -21.71
N MET A 250 -21.62 -15.36 -20.47
CA MET A 250 -20.85 -15.93 -19.36
C MET A 250 -21.53 -17.18 -18.79
N THR A 251 -20.72 -18.17 -18.40
CA THR A 251 -21.22 -19.40 -17.79
C THR A 251 -21.65 -19.15 -16.34
N ILE A 252 -22.57 -19.97 -15.85
CA ILE A 252 -23.00 -19.95 -14.44
C ILE A 252 -21.80 -20.22 -13.52
N ASP A 253 -20.90 -21.12 -13.92
CA ASP A 253 -19.71 -21.49 -13.14
C ASP A 253 -18.74 -20.31 -13.01
N SER A 254 -18.46 -19.57 -14.08
CA SER A 254 -17.61 -18.36 -14.00
C SER A 254 -18.24 -17.27 -13.14
N LEU A 255 -19.57 -17.10 -13.17
CA LEU A 255 -20.24 -16.16 -12.27
C LEU A 255 -20.23 -16.63 -10.81
N ASN A 256 -20.34 -17.94 -10.58
CA ASN A 256 -20.19 -18.51 -9.24
C ASN A 256 -18.78 -18.31 -8.71
N GLU A 257 -17.76 -18.51 -9.53
CA GLU A 257 -16.36 -18.21 -9.16
C GLU A 257 -16.20 -16.72 -8.88
N LEU A 258 -16.67 -15.83 -9.76
CA LEU A 258 -16.62 -14.38 -9.51
C LEU A 258 -17.29 -14.00 -8.18
N ASN A 259 -18.46 -14.58 -7.92
CA ASN A 259 -19.22 -14.34 -6.71
C ASN A 259 -18.48 -14.87 -5.48
N ASN A 260 -18.07 -16.13 -5.48
CA ASN A 260 -17.52 -16.79 -4.30
C ASN A 260 -16.07 -16.40 -4.01
N SER A 261 -15.30 -16.02 -5.04
CA SER A 261 -13.88 -15.68 -4.90
C SER A 261 -13.62 -14.19 -4.73
N TYR A 262 -14.54 -13.31 -5.13
CA TYR A 262 -14.27 -11.87 -5.14
C TYR A 262 -15.39 -10.99 -4.57
N VAL A 263 -16.67 -11.24 -4.89
CA VAL A 263 -17.77 -10.32 -4.52
C VAL A 263 -18.41 -10.66 -3.17
N ASN A 264 -18.77 -11.92 -2.99
CA ASN A 264 -19.39 -12.52 -1.82
C ASN A 264 -18.54 -13.68 -1.30
N THR A 265 -17.24 -13.45 -1.19
CA THR A 265 -16.36 -14.33 -0.44
C THR A 265 -16.97 -14.62 0.92
N VAL A 266 -16.90 -15.89 1.33
CA VAL A 266 -17.39 -16.37 2.64
C VAL A 266 -16.82 -15.51 3.77
N ASP A 267 -15.60 -15.04 3.55
CA ASP A 267 -14.95 -14.02 4.33
C ASP A 267 -15.24 -12.62 3.69
N PRO A 268 -16.03 -11.75 4.34
CA PRO A 268 -16.38 -10.43 3.80
C PRO A 268 -15.19 -9.49 3.60
N ASN A 269 -14.03 -9.77 4.19
CA ASN A 269 -12.86 -8.91 4.08
C ASN A 269 -11.80 -9.46 3.12
N ASP A 270 -11.95 -10.71 2.64
CA ASP A 270 -11.31 -11.23 1.42
C ASP A 270 -11.90 -10.73 0.12
N ARG A 271 -12.92 -9.88 0.20
CA ARG A 271 -13.54 -9.26 -0.96
C ARG A 271 -12.54 -8.40 -1.71
N ILE A 272 -12.06 -8.94 -2.83
CA ILE A 272 -11.33 -8.17 -3.82
C ILE A 272 -12.33 -7.30 -4.58
N LEU A 273 -12.03 -6.02 -4.74
CA LEU A 273 -12.89 -5.12 -5.48
C LEU A 273 -12.99 -5.57 -6.94
N VAL A 274 -14.22 -5.76 -7.43
CA VAL A 274 -14.52 -6.02 -8.83
C VAL A 274 -15.19 -4.78 -9.42
N ARG A 275 -14.80 -4.41 -10.63
CA ARG A 275 -15.48 -3.35 -11.39
C ARG A 275 -15.97 -3.85 -12.73
N ALA A 276 -17.07 -3.28 -13.17
CA ALA A 276 -17.58 -3.39 -14.53
C ALA A 276 -17.23 -2.11 -15.29
N ILE A 277 -16.57 -2.26 -16.44
CA ILE A 277 -16.39 -1.21 -17.45
C ILE A 277 -17.38 -1.48 -18.57
N VAL A 278 -18.38 -0.62 -18.68
CA VAL A 278 -19.45 -0.71 -19.67
C VAL A 278 -19.15 0.24 -20.81
N ILE A 279 -18.92 -0.30 -22.01
CA ILE A 279 -18.66 0.50 -23.20
C ILE A 279 -19.99 0.80 -23.88
N SER A 280 -20.25 2.08 -24.18
CA SER A 280 -21.49 2.49 -24.87
C SER A 280 -21.58 1.94 -26.30
N LYS A 281 -22.79 1.89 -26.87
CA LYS A 281 -23.04 1.49 -28.27
C LYS A 281 -22.14 2.21 -29.30
N THR A 282 -21.80 3.46 -29.01
CA THR A 282 -20.99 4.28 -29.93
C THR A 282 -19.49 4.00 -29.82
N GLY A 283 -19.05 3.31 -28.78
CA GLY A 283 -17.63 3.16 -28.41
C GLY A 283 -16.97 4.46 -27.93
N LYS A 284 -17.71 5.57 -27.83
CA LYS A 284 -17.16 6.90 -27.50
C LYS A 284 -17.19 7.22 -26.00
N GLN A 285 -17.99 6.48 -25.24
CA GLN A 285 -18.12 6.65 -23.79
C GLN A 285 -18.01 5.29 -23.10
N SER A 286 -17.40 5.28 -21.93
CA SER A 286 -17.38 4.16 -20.99
C SER A 286 -17.92 4.62 -19.64
N HIS A 287 -18.64 3.74 -18.95
CA HIS A 287 -19.03 3.91 -17.56
C HIS A 287 -18.31 2.86 -16.72
N THR A 288 -17.74 3.27 -15.59
CA THR A 288 -17.08 2.36 -14.67
C THR A 288 -17.84 2.34 -13.37
N SER A 289 -18.24 1.15 -12.91
CA SER A 289 -18.87 0.98 -11.60
C SER A 289 -18.30 -0.24 -10.90
N LEU A 290 -18.18 -0.17 -9.57
CA LEU A 290 -17.94 -1.36 -8.76
C LEU A 290 -19.13 -2.33 -8.88
N VAL A 291 -18.84 -3.61 -8.69
CA VAL A 291 -19.83 -4.70 -8.62
C VAL A 291 -20.19 -4.94 -7.16
N ASN A 292 -21.48 -4.85 -6.83
CA ASN A 292 -22.00 -5.05 -5.47
C ASN A 292 -22.58 -6.45 -5.25
N GLY A 293 -22.91 -7.17 -6.33
CA GLY A 293 -23.53 -8.48 -6.22
C GLY A 293 -23.51 -9.23 -7.54
N VAL A 294 -23.52 -10.55 -7.45
CA VAL A 294 -23.59 -11.45 -8.60
C VAL A 294 -24.72 -12.45 -8.36
N ASP A 295 -25.66 -12.51 -9.30
CA ASP A 295 -26.72 -13.49 -9.38
C ASP A 295 -26.40 -14.41 -10.55
N SER A 296 -25.70 -15.50 -10.25
CA SER A 296 -25.23 -16.45 -11.25
C SER A 296 -26.38 -17.20 -11.95
N ALA A 297 -27.51 -17.40 -11.27
CA ALA A 297 -28.67 -18.10 -11.82
C ALA A 297 -29.30 -17.30 -12.97
N ASN A 298 -29.41 -15.98 -12.81
CA ASN A 298 -29.94 -15.09 -13.85
C ASN A 298 -28.85 -14.45 -14.73
N ARG A 299 -27.59 -14.86 -14.53
CA ARG A 299 -26.40 -14.28 -15.16
C ARG A 299 -26.30 -12.76 -15.01
N ARG A 300 -26.65 -12.24 -13.83
CA ARG A 300 -26.78 -10.82 -13.57
C ARG A 300 -25.68 -10.33 -12.62
N VAL A 301 -25.11 -9.18 -12.94
CA VAL A 301 -24.16 -8.46 -12.08
C VAL A 301 -24.79 -7.13 -11.67
N SER A 302 -24.80 -6.85 -10.37
CA SER A 302 -25.35 -5.62 -9.81
C SER A 302 -24.25 -4.58 -9.62
N LEU A 303 -24.50 -3.35 -10.04
CA LEU A 303 -23.57 -2.22 -10.02
C LEU A 303 -23.81 -1.36 -8.78
N VAL A 304 -22.74 -0.85 -8.17
CA VAL A 304 -22.82 0.17 -7.12
C VAL A 304 -23.38 1.49 -7.68
N SER A 305 -22.88 1.93 -8.83
CA SER A 305 -23.31 3.14 -9.53
C SER A 305 -24.07 2.76 -10.80
N PRO A 306 -25.39 3.05 -10.88
CA PRO A 306 -26.18 2.70 -12.04
C PRO A 306 -25.66 3.39 -13.30
N LEU A 307 -25.90 2.78 -14.46
CA LEU A 307 -25.57 3.38 -15.74
C LEU A 307 -26.36 4.69 -15.96
N PRO A 308 -25.77 5.70 -16.60
CA PRO A 308 -26.48 6.92 -16.96
C PRO A 308 -27.67 6.63 -17.88
N ASN A 309 -28.86 7.14 -17.53
CA ASN A 309 -30.05 7.05 -18.35
C ASN A 309 -30.07 8.14 -19.44
N ASN A 310 -29.14 8.05 -20.41
CA ASN A 310 -28.99 8.99 -21.51
C ASN A 310 -29.21 8.34 -22.90
N GLY A 311 -29.74 7.12 -22.93
CA GLY A 311 -29.96 6.34 -24.15
C GLY A 311 -28.71 5.74 -24.79
N LEU A 312 -27.50 6.15 -24.40
CA LEU A 312 -26.24 5.64 -24.97
C LEU A 312 -25.92 4.19 -24.54
N TYR A 313 -26.51 3.77 -23.41
CA TYR A 313 -26.42 2.42 -22.85
C TYR A 313 -27.68 1.59 -23.10
N SER A 314 -28.56 2.02 -24.02
CA SER A 314 -29.73 1.22 -24.45
C SER A 314 -29.35 -0.07 -25.18
N ALA A 315 -28.13 -0.10 -25.76
CA ALA A 315 -27.47 -1.30 -26.24
C ALA A 315 -26.03 -1.26 -25.78
N ILE A 316 -25.55 -2.36 -25.18
CA ILE A 316 -24.22 -2.44 -24.59
C ILE A 316 -23.42 -3.46 -25.41
N PRO A 317 -22.47 -3.02 -26.26
CA PRO A 317 -21.68 -3.92 -27.09
C PRO A 317 -20.65 -4.74 -26.31
N GLU A 318 -20.16 -4.22 -25.19
CA GLU A 318 -19.13 -4.88 -24.40
C GLU A 318 -19.19 -4.41 -22.94
N VAL A 319 -19.08 -5.37 -22.02
CA VAL A 319 -18.78 -5.16 -20.61
C VAL A 319 -17.53 -5.92 -20.26
N ARG A 320 -16.57 -5.23 -19.65
CA ARG A 320 -15.37 -5.86 -19.08
C ARG A 320 -15.53 -5.93 -17.58
N LEU A 321 -15.38 -7.13 -17.03
CA LEU A 321 -15.22 -7.32 -15.61
C LEU A 321 -13.74 -7.35 -15.29
N GLU A 322 -13.32 -6.49 -14.39
CA GLU A 322 -11.94 -6.40 -13.96
C GLU A 322 -11.84 -6.59 -12.45
N ILE A 323 -10.82 -7.33 -12.03
CA ILE A 323 -10.48 -7.59 -10.63
C ILE A 323 -9.37 -6.64 -10.22
N PHE A 324 -9.52 -6.07 -9.03
CA PHE A 324 -8.51 -5.23 -8.45
C PHE A 324 -7.31 -6.05 -7.97
N GLU A 325 -6.12 -5.75 -8.49
CA GLU A 325 -4.89 -6.35 -7.98
C GLU A 325 -4.23 -5.39 -6.99
N LEU A 326 -3.97 -5.85 -5.77
CA LEU A 326 -3.24 -5.07 -4.76
C LEU A 326 -1.74 -5.03 -5.09
N ARG A 327 -1.36 -4.25 -6.11
CA ARG A 327 0.06 -4.12 -6.48
C ARG A 327 0.82 -3.14 -5.62
N TYR A 328 0.18 -2.08 -5.14
CA TYR A 328 0.81 -1.14 -4.23
C TYR A 328 -0.10 -0.96 -3.04
N THR A 329 0.45 -1.17 -1.86
CA THR A 329 -0.23 -0.89 -0.59
C THR A 329 0.69 -0.03 0.26
N SER A 330 0.12 0.75 1.17
CA SER A 330 0.88 1.55 2.11
C SER A 330 0.58 1.19 3.56
N LEU A 331 1.56 1.47 4.42
CA LEU A 331 1.47 1.42 5.87
C LEU A 331 2.17 2.66 6.41
N ILE A 332 1.63 3.26 7.47
CA ILE A 332 2.24 4.41 8.12
C ILE A 332 2.70 3.97 9.50
N THR A 333 3.91 4.33 9.91
CA THR A 333 4.34 4.22 11.30
C THR A 333 4.49 5.61 11.87
N VAL A 334 3.83 5.87 13.00
CA VAL A 334 3.83 7.16 13.69
C VAL A 334 4.49 6.97 15.03
N SER A 335 5.61 7.65 15.24
CA SER A 335 6.31 7.72 16.52
C SER A 335 5.91 9.02 17.22
N LYS A 336 5.45 8.89 18.46
CA LYS A 336 4.94 9.96 19.31
C LYS A 336 5.73 10.01 20.60
N ARG A 337 5.79 11.18 21.23
CA ARG A 337 6.32 11.37 22.57
C ARG A 337 5.36 12.26 23.34
N LEU A 338 5.07 11.86 24.58
CA LEU A 338 4.34 12.71 25.50
C LEU A 338 5.24 13.91 25.84
N ARG A 339 4.73 15.13 25.59
CA ARG A 339 5.38 16.36 26.05
C ARG A 339 5.25 16.43 27.57
N SER A 340 6.16 17.21 28.16
CA SER A 340 6.21 17.47 29.60
C SER A 340 4.84 17.92 30.11
N PHE A 341 4.51 17.48 31.33
CA PHE A 341 3.41 18.02 32.13
C PHE A 341 3.46 19.55 32.16
N GLY A 342 2.29 20.18 32.34
CA GLY A 342 2.12 21.62 32.47
C GLY A 342 3.07 22.26 33.50
N ALA A 343 3.03 23.58 33.63
CA ALA A 343 4.01 24.34 34.42
C ALA A 343 4.13 23.90 35.91
N ASP A 344 3.11 23.20 36.43
CA ASP A 344 3.07 22.67 37.79
C ASP A 344 3.62 21.24 37.93
N ASN A 345 4.00 20.61 36.81
CA ASN A 345 4.51 19.25 36.72
C ASN A 345 3.50 18.16 37.17
N ASN A 346 2.21 18.46 37.25
CA ASN A 346 1.16 17.50 37.58
C ASN A 346 0.26 17.21 36.37
N PHE A 347 -0.51 16.12 36.44
CA PHE A 347 -1.61 15.87 35.50
C PHE A 347 -2.81 16.69 35.97
N GLY A 348 -3.43 17.43 35.04
CA GLY A 348 -4.65 18.24 35.20
C GLY A 348 -5.39 17.97 36.50
N ASP A 349 -5.13 18.83 37.50
CA ASP A 349 -5.99 18.89 38.67
C ASP A 349 -7.26 19.59 38.18
N ALA A 350 -8.42 18.93 38.30
CA ALA A 350 -9.74 19.40 37.84
C ALA A 350 -10.23 20.72 38.51
N THR A 351 -9.30 21.46 39.12
CA THR A 351 -9.50 22.72 39.80
C THR A 351 -8.45 23.78 39.43
N VAL A 352 -7.47 23.43 38.59
CA VAL A 352 -6.37 24.28 38.17
C VAL A 352 -6.57 24.62 36.70
N ASP A 353 -6.84 25.89 36.45
CA ASP A 353 -6.78 26.53 35.13
C ASP A 353 -5.31 26.60 34.68
N ASP A 354 -4.85 25.58 33.95
CA ASP A 354 -3.45 25.43 33.53
C ASP A 354 -3.14 26.08 32.17
N ASP A 355 -4.16 26.46 31.39
CA ASP A 355 -4.05 27.22 30.14
C ASP A 355 -4.18 28.76 30.33
N GLY A 356 -4.68 29.19 31.48
CA GLY A 356 -4.81 30.59 31.90
C GLY A 356 -6.01 31.31 31.29
N ASP A 357 -7.02 30.59 30.80
CA ASP A 357 -8.23 31.16 30.21
C ASP A 357 -9.24 31.68 31.26
N GLY A 358 -9.01 31.39 32.54
CA GLY A 358 -9.81 31.82 33.67
C GLY A 358 -10.91 30.83 34.06
N THR A 359 -10.98 29.65 33.45
CA THR A 359 -11.92 28.58 33.78
C THR A 359 -11.20 27.37 34.35
N ALA A 360 -11.59 26.96 35.55
CA ALA A 360 -11.09 25.70 36.12
C ALA A 360 -11.78 24.51 35.45
N ASP A 361 -10.98 23.53 35.03
CA ASP A 361 -11.30 22.30 34.32
C ASP A 361 -12.33 21.44 35.07
N ASN A 362 -13.61 21.77 34.94
CA ASN A 362 -14.69 21.15 35.71
C ASN A 362 -15.52 20.15 34.91
N ASN A 363 -15.05 19.75 33.72
CA ASN A 363 -15.80 18.83 32.90
C ASN A 363 -15.58 17.39 33.42
N PHE A 364 -16.66 16.76 33.87
CA PHE A 364 -16.70 15.37 34.37
C PHE A 364 -16.21 14.29 33.35
N TYR A 365 -15.76 14.72 32.17
CA TYR A 365 -15.18 13.91 31.10
C TYR A 365 -13.66 14.15 30.90
N GLU A 366 -13.02 15.02 31.70
CA GLU A 366 -11.57 15.31 31.67
C GLU A 366 -10.74 14.43 32.60
N VAL A 367 -11.41 13.67 33.48
CA VAL A 367 -10.70 12.79 34.39
C VAL A 367 -9.96 11.74 33.55
N VAL A 368 -8.62 11.76 33.65
CA VAL A 368 -7.63 10.75 33.21
C VAL A 368 -6.73 11.12 32.00
N TRP A 369 -6.96 12.24 31.31
CA TRP A 369 -5.97 12.72 30.34
C TRP A 369 -5.24 13.96 30.88
N PRO A 370 -3.95 14.17 30.57
CA PRO A 370 -3.42 15.54 30.57
C PRO A 370 -4.39 16.38 29.69
N GLY A 371 -4.74 17.58 30.14
CA GLY A 371 -5.97 18.35 29.86
C GLY A 371 -6.63 18.15 28.49
N SER A 372 -7.96 18.08 28.43
CA SER A 372 -8.65 17.79 27.17
C SER A 372 -8.60 18.93 26.14
N ASP A 373 -8.03 20.07 26.51
CA ASP A 373 -7.64 21.21 25.69
C ASP A 373 -6.12 21.35 25.52
N ASP A 374 -5.31 20.56 26.23
CA ASP A 374 -3.86 20.45 26.06
C ASP A 374 -3.47 19.61 24.83
N ASP A 375 -4.15 19.79 23.70
CA ASP A 375 -3.90 19.12 22.39
C ASP A 375 -2.42 19.26 21.89
N GLU A 376 -1.56 19.95 22.64
CA GLU A 376 -0.10 19.99 22.58
C GLU A 376 0.66 18.92 23.41
N SER A 377 0.01 18.10 24.24
CA SER A 377 0.65 17.14 25.16
C SER A 377 1.19 15.88 24.46
N VAL A 378 0.80 15.64 23.20
CA VAL A 378 1.37 14.58 22.36
C VAL A 378 2.13 15.18 21.19
N GLN A 379 3.46 15.14 21.26
CA GLN A 379 4.29 15.51 20.12
C GLN A 379 4.44 14.31 19.18
N VAL A 380 3.94 14.44 17.96
CA VAL A 380 4.34 13.54 16.88
C VAL A 380 5.79 13.84 16.52
N LEU A 381 6.68 12.87 16.74
CA LEU A 381 8.10 13.01 16.48
C LEU A 381 8.42 12.73 15.03
N GLU A 382 7.89 11.62 14.52
CA GLU A 382 8.16 11.14 13.18
C GLU A 382 6.94 10.37 12.65
N ALA A 383 6.65 10.53 11.37
CA ALA A 383 5.80 9.61 10.63
C ALA A 383 6.56 9.08 9.41
N ASN A 384 6.65 7.77 9.31
CA ASN A 384 7.26 7.06 8.19
C ASN A 384 6.16 6.44 7.34
N LEU A 385 6.15 6.72 6.04
CA LEU A 385 5.26 6.07 5.09
C LEU A 385 6.02 4.99 4.33
N VAL A 386 5.46 3.79 4.37
CA VAL A 386 6.05 2.59 3.77
C VAL A 386 5.18 2.15 2.62
N ILE A 387 5.77 1.95 1.45
CA ILE A 387 5.07 1.45 0.27
C ILE A 387 5.58 0.06 -0.05
N PHE A 388 4.65 -0.87 -0.20
CA PHE A 388 4.92 -2.24 -0.57
C PHE A 388 4.49 -2.50 -2.00
N PHE A 389 5.23 -3.36 -2.69
CA PHE A 389 4.83 -3.92 -3.97
C PHE A 389 4.27 -5.34 -3.77
N ARG A 390 3.01 -5.59 -4.13
CA ARG A 390 2.34 -6.89 -3.97
C ARG A 390 2.50 -7.45 -2.55
N ARG A 391 2.18 -6.61 -1.55
CA ARG A 391 2.17 -7.04 -0.15
C ARG A 391 1.22 -8.20 0.02
N THR A 392 1.72 -9.29 0.58
CA THR A 392 0.92 -10.42 1.01
C THR A 392 0.66 -10.27 2.49
N PHE A 393 -0.60 -10.26 2.91
CA PHE A 393 -0.98 -10.21 4.32
C PHE A 393 -0.92 -11.61 4.97
N SER A 394 0.10 -12.39 4.62
CA SER A 394 0.35 -13.69 5.22
C SER A 394 1.04 -13.49 6.56
N THR A 395 0.63 -14.23 7.59
CA THR A 395 1.26 -14.20 8.92
C THR A 395 2.75 -14.51 8.86
N LEU A 396 3.19 -15.38 7.94
CA LEU A 396 4.60 -15.70 7.75
C LEU A 396 5.41 -14.51 7.23
N ASN A 397 4.80 -13.66 6.40
CA ASN A 397 5.46 -12.50 5.80
C ASN A 397 5.43 -11.26 6.70
N GLU A 398 4.65 -11.29 7.77
CA GLU A 398 4.65 -10.29 8.84
C GLU A 398 5.12 -10.91 10.15
N GLN A 399 5.90 -11.99 10.08
CA GLN A 399 6.40 -12.67 11.26
C GLN A 399 7.42 -11.79 12.00
N VAL A 400 7.35 -11.79 13.32
CA VAL A 400 8.30 -11.11 14.20
C VAL A 400 9.31 -12.12 14.74
N TYR A 401 10.57 -11.73 14.65
CA TYR A 401 11.73 -12.54 14.99
C TYR A 401 12.47 -11.95 16.16
N GLY A 402 13.03 -12.81 16.99
CA GLY A 402 13.85 -12.36 18.11
C GLY A 402 15.20 -11.89 17.63
N VAL A 403 15.70 -10.81 18.21
CA VAL A 403 16.99 -10.25 17.84
C VAL A 403 17.91 -9.97 19.03
N GLU A 404 19.20 -10.18 18.80
CA GLU A 404 20.30 -9.79 19.69
C GLU A 404 21.22 -8.81 18.98
N GLY A 405 21.88 -7.94 19.75
CA GLY A 405 22.82 -6.95 19.22
C GLY A 405 22.18 -5.65 18.76
N MET A 406 20.85 -5.50 18.89
CA MET A 406 20.14 -4.22 18.70
C MET A 406 20.12 -3.41 20.00
N GLY A 407 21.19 -2.69 20.28
CA GLY A 407 21.26 -1.70 21.35
C GLY A 407 21.42 -0.31 20.78
N LYS A 408 20.92 0.72 21.47
CA LYS A 408 21.19 2.11 21.07
C LYS A 408 22.71 2.35 20.98
N GLY A 409 23.19 2.72 19.80
CA GLY A 409 24.63 2.92 19.54
C GLY A 409 25.45 1.62 19.44
N SER A 410 24.81 0.46 19.33
CA SER A 410 25.51 -0.82 19.07
C SER A 410 26.06 -0.89 17.64
N THR A 411 26.79 -1.98 17.36
CA THR A 411 27.20 -2.32 16.00
C THR A 411 26.00 -2.50 15.08
N GLN A 412 26.17 -2.22 13.79
CA GLN A 412 25.15 -2.45 12.76
C GLN A 412 24.82 -3.95 12.58
N ALA A 413 25.65 -4.85 13.09
CA ALA A 413 25.43 -6.29 13.04
C ALA A 413 24.41 -6.75 14.10
N VAL A 414 23.34 -7.38 13.63
CA VAL A 414 22.24 -7.90 14.44
C VAL A 414 22.10 -9.39 14.19
N LYS A 415 21.90 -10.16 15.25
CA LYS A 415 21.65 -11.60 15.18
C LYS A 415 20.14 -11.86 15.28
N VAL A 416 19.58 -12.54 14.29
CA VAL A 416 18.15 -12.79 14.13
C VAL A 416 17.89 -14.28 14.35
N PHE A 417 16.91 -14.64 15.17
CA PHE A 417 16.62 -16.02 15.54
C PHE A 417 15.26 -16.50 15.02
N TRP A 418 15.19 -17.78 14.64
CA TRP A 418 13.96 -18.49 14.29
C TRP A 418 14.02 -19.97 14.70
N ASP A 419 12.89 -20.67 14.64
CA ASP A 419 12.79 -22.09 14.99
C ASP A 419 13.16 -22.98 13.79
N GLY A 420 14.35 -23.58 13.81
CA GLY A 420 14.80 -24.47 12.75
C GLY A 420 14.00 -25.77 12.62
N SER A 421 13.05 -26.06 13.51
CA SER A 421 12.14 -27.20 13.38
C SER A 421 10.95 -26.93 12.47
N ILE A 422 10.65 -25.65 12.20
CA ILE A 422 9.57 -25.21 11.32
C ILE A 422 10.21 -24.62 10.05
N PRO A 423 10.24 -25.35 8.92
CA PRO A 423 10.91 -24.92 7.69
C PRO A 423 10.45 -23.54 7.20
N ASP A 424 9.15 -23.26 7.33
CA ASP A 424 8.52 -22.02 6.87
C ASP A 424 8.74 -20.83 7.82
N SER A 425 9.37 -21.04 8.98
CA SER A 425 9.70 -19.96 9.93
C SER A 425 11.03 -19.27 9.60
N LYS A 426 11.75 -19.69 8.55
CA LYS A 426 12.98 -19.01 8.15
C LYS A 426 12.63 -17.64 7.55
N PRO A 427 13.11 -16.52 8.11
CA PRO A 427 12.88 -15.20 7.53
C PRO A 427 13.54 -15.11 6.16
N ARG A 428 12.91 -14.37 5.25
CA ARG A 428 13.56 -13.93 4.02
C ARG A 428 14.56 -12.83 4.39
N ILE A 429 15.84 -13.12 4.18
CA ILE A 429 16.94 -12.21 4.52
C ILE A 429 17.76 -11.99 3.26
N GLU A 430 17.55 -10.85 2.59
CA GLU A 430 18.32 -10.44 1.42
C GLU A 430 18.90 -9.03 1.61
N ALA A 431 20.09 -8.79 1.07
CA ALA A 431 20.67 -7.45 1.06
C ALA A 431 19.80 -6.51 0.22
N GLY A 432 19.53 -5.32 0.75
CA GLY A 432 18.64 -4.32 0.17
C GLY A 432 17.19 -4.40 0.66
N GLU A 433 16.78 -5.49 1.32
CA GLU A 433 15.45 -5.58 1.92
C GLU A 433 15.33 -4.75 3.21
N TRP A 434 14.10 -4.46 3.62
CA TRP A 434 13.79 -3.65 4.79
C TRP A 434 13.35 -4.52 5.96
N VAL A 435 13.76 -4.12 7.16
CA VAL A 435 13.31 -4.69 8.43
C VAL A 435 12.68 -3.60 9.27
N PHE A 436 11.64 -4.00 10.01
CA PHE A 436 10.89 -3.12 10.89
C PHE A 436 11.18 -3.47 12.35
N ASP A 437 11.64 -2.48 13.12
CA ASP A 437 11.69 -2.57 14.56
C ASP A 437 10.29 -2.41 15.12
N VAL A 438 9.71 -3.57 15.40
CA VAL A 438 8.34 -3.71 15.89
C VAL A 438 8.13 -3.02 17.21
N ARG A 439 9.18 -2.77 18.00
CA ARG A 439 9.04 -2.15 19.33
C ARG A 439 9.11 -0.64 19.29
N ASN A 440 9.99 -0.11 18.46
CA ASN A 440 10.29 1.32 18.47
C ASN A 440 9.83 2.04 17.19
N GLY A 441 9.28 1.33 16.20
CA GLY A 441 8.70 1.94 15.01
C GLY A 441 9.68 2.35 13.93
N HIS A 442 10.94 1.96 14.05
CA HIS A 442 11.98 2.34 13.10
C HIS A 442 12.12 1.34 11.96
N TRP A 443 12.44 1.86 10.79
CA TRP A 443 12.77 1.05 9.61
C TRP A 443 14.26 1.09 9.34
N TYR A 444 14.84 -0.08 9.07
CA TYR A 444 16.23 -0.28 8.72
C TYR A 444 16.32 -1.06 7.40
N GLN A 445 17.38 -0.81 6.63
CA GLN A 445 17.65 -1.58 5.43
C GLN A 445 18.80 -2.56 5.70
N ILE A 446 18.68 -3.80 5.25
CA ILE A 446 19.74 -4.79 5.35
C ILE A 446 20.82 -4.40 4.34
N ARG A 447 22.01 -4.02 4.81
CA ARG A 447 23.15 -3.71 3.95
C ARG A 447 23.80 -4.99 3.42
N THR A 448 24.04 -5.95 4.29
CA THR A 448 24.65 -7.23 3.92
C THR A 448 24.23 -8.34 4.88
N VAL A 449 24.31 -9.57 4.41
CA VAL A 449 24.08 -10.78 5.21
C VAL A 449 25.44 -11.39 5.52
N LEU A 450 25.87 -11.28 6.78
CA LEU A 450 27.19 -11.73 7.23
C LEU A 450 27.22 -13.25 7.46
N LEU A 451 26.09 -13.81 7.89
CA LEU A 451 25.89 -15.24 8.07
C LEU A 451 24.44 -15.58 7.77
N GLU A 452 24.19 -16.46 6.81
CA GLU A 452 22.83 -16.85 6.41
C GLU A 452 22.21 -17.87 7.38
N GLU A 453 23.01 -18.75 7.97
CA GLU A 453 22.50 -19.77 8.89
C GLU A 453 23.57 -20.29 9.84
N GLY A 454 23.30 -20.15 11.14
CA GLY A 454 24.03 -20.74 12.24
C GLY A 454 23.09 -21.51 13.17
N SER A 455 23.66 -22.35 14.04
CA SER A 455 22.96 -22.97 15.16
C SER A 455 23.53 -22.43 16.46
N GLY A 456 22.68 -22.05 17.41
CA GLY A 456 23.14 -21.44 18.65
C GLY A 456 22.02 -21.21 19.64
N THR A 457 22.40 -21.04 20.91
CA THR A 457 21.46 -20.66 21.96
C THR A 457 21.17 -19.15 21.87
N SER A 458 19.92 -18.78 22.10
CA SER A 458 19.55 -17.37 22.31
C SER A 458 19.61 -17.07 23.80
N SER A 459 20.06 -15.86 24.14
CA SER A 459 19.93 -15.28 25.48
C SER A 459 18.51 -14.81 25.78
N LEU A 460 17.65 -14.72 24.75
CA LEU A 460 16.26 -14.32 24.88
C LEU A 460 15.44 -15.44 25.53
N LYS A 461 15.00 -15.21 26.78
CA LYS A 461 14.29 -16.18 27.64
C LYS A 461 13.08 -16.85 26.99
N TRP A 462 12.45 -16.19 26.02
CA TRP A 462 11.23 -16.66 25.36
C TRP A 462 11.50 -17.53 24.13
N ILE A 463 12.75 -17.61 23.65
CA ILE A 463 13.15 -18.48 22.55
C ILE A 463 13.73 -19.78 23.13
N SER A 464 12.86 -20.63 23.69
CA SER A 464 13.27 -21.83 24.44
C SER A 464 13.43 -23.08 23.58
N SER A 465 13.44 -22.97 22.24
CA SER A 465 13.57 -24.16 21.39
C SER A 465 15.02 -24.68 21.40
N ASN A 466 15.18 -25.99 21.49
CA ASN A 466 16.49 -26.64 21.36
C ASN A 466 17.03 -26.60 19.91
N ASN A 467 16.26 -26.06 18.96
CA ASN A 467 16.59 -26.03 17.52
C ASN A 467 16.60 -24.60 16.96
N ASN A 468 17.03 -23.63 17.77
CA ASN A 468 17.17 -22.25 17.32
C ASN A 468 18.22 -22.14 16.21
N ARG A 469 17.81 -21.54 15.11
CA ARG A 469 18.68 -21.11 14.02
C ARG A 469 18.84 -19.60 14.08
N PHE A 470 19.95 -19.11 13.55
CA PHE A 470 20.15 -17.68 13.48
C PHE A 470 20.87 -17.24 12.21
N ALA A 471 20.68 -15.98 11.86
CA ALA A 471 21.42 -15.27 10.83
C ALA A 471 22.04 -14.01 11.44
N ILE A 472 23.10 -13.50 10.84
CA ILE A 472 23.70 -12.21 11.22
C ILE A 472 23.56 -11.28 10.03
N VAL A 473 22.86 -10.18 10.23
CA VAL A 473 22.64 -9.13 9.21
C VAL A 473 23.30 -7.84 9.65
N GLU A 474 23.86 -7.09 8.71
CA GLU A 474 24.32 -5.73 8.95
C GLU A 474 23.27 -4.74 8.48
N LEU A 475 22.80 -3.85 9.36
CA LEU A 475 21.85 -2.79 9.05
C LEU A 475 22.54 -1.57 8.41
N ASP A 476 21.78 -0.75 7.69
CA ASP A 476 22.24 0.47 7.04
C ASP A 476 22.79 1.51 8.04
N ARG A 477 22.25 1.51 9.26
CA ARG A 477 22.60 2.41 10.36
C ARG A 477 22.55 1.68 11.71
N PRO A 478 23.25 2.19 12.74
CA PRO A 478 23.09 1.67 14.10
C PRO A 478 21.64 1.75 14.58
N ALA A 479 21.24 0.85 15.47
CA ALA A 479 19.90 0.90 16.07
C ALA A 479 19.73 2.21 16.87
N GLU A 480 18.58 2.85 16.70
CA GLU A 480 18.26 4.14 17.36
C GLU A 480 17.83 3.92 18.82
N SER A 481 17.32 2.73 19.09
CA SER A 481 16.77 2.28 20.36
C SER A 481 17.08 0.79 20.54
N THR A 482 17.00 0.33 21.79
CA THR A 482 17.20 -1.09 22.09
C THR A 482 15.96 -1.87 21.69
N ALA A 483 16.13 -2.88 20.83
CA ALA A 483 15.04 -3.74 20.41
C ALA A 483 15.37 -5.21 20.66
N SER A 484 14.33 -6.00 20.90
CA SER A 484 14.45 -7.46 21.02
C SER A 484 13.70 -8.19 19.91
N PHE A 485 13.07 -7.43 19.01
CA PHE A 485 12.20 -7.95 17.97
C PHE A 485 12.39 -7.18 16.66
N LEU A 486 12.50 -7.90 15.55
CA LEU A 486 12.45 -7.35 14.20
C LEU A 486 11.41 -8.10 13.38
N MET A 487 10.72 -7.38 12.50
CA MET A 487 9.87 -7.96 11.47
C MET A 487 10.54 -7.84 10.11
N PHE A 488 10.55 -8.95 9.36
CA PHE A 488 11.07 -9.00 8.00
C PHE A 488 9.91 -8.89 7.05
N VAL A 489 9.70 -7.71 6.46
CA VAL A 489 8.56 -7.47 5.58
C VAL A 489 9.02 -7.53 4.12
N PRO A 490 8.56 -8.52 3.34
CA PRO A 490 8.98 -8.65 1.97
C PRO A 490 8.38 -7.55 1.10
N ASN A 491 9.05 -7.28 -0.02
CA ASN A 491 8.58 -6.39 -1.08
C ASN A 491 8.32 -4.95 -0.65
N VAL A 492 9.01 -4.45 0.38
CA VAL A 492 9.07 -3.00 0.66
C VAL A 492 9.82 -2.33 -0.50
N LEU A 493 9.14 -1.44 -1.20
CA LEU A 493 9.71 -0.71 -2.33
C LEU A 493 10.44 0.56 -1.85
N GLU A 494 9.83 1.28 -0.92
CA GLU A 494 10.35 2.54 -0.39
C GLU A 494 9.83 2.78 1.02
N VAL A 495 10.71 3.29 1.88
CA VAL A 495 10.36 3.87 3.18
C VAL A 495 10.70 5.35 3.12
N VAL A 496 9.67 6.18 3.06
CA VAL A 496 9.84 7.64 3.09
C VAL A 496 9.81 8.09 4.54
N ARG A 497 10.96 8.60 5.01
CA ARG A 497 11.10 9.11 6.37
C ARG A 497 10.64 10.55 6.49
N GLN A 498 10.15 10.88 7.68
CA GLN A 498 9.84 12.24 8.13
C GLN A 498 8.85 12.97 7.21
N ILE A 499 7.60 12.52 7.18
CA ILE A 499 6.53 13.40 6.72
C ILE A 499 6.45 14.56 7.73
N PRO A 500 6.70 15.81 7.32
CA PRO A 500 6.60 16.94 8.21
C PRO A 500 5.13 17.13 8.59
N ILE A 501 4.75 16.60 9.74
CA ILE A 501 3.48 16.91 10.37
C ILE A 501 3.72 18.25 11.07
N THR A 502 3.51 19.32 10.30
CA THR A 502 3.46 20.66 10.91
C THR A 502 2.29 20.64 11.88
N SER A 503 2.56 20.88 13.15
CA SER A 503 1.51 21.20 14.11
C SER A 503 0.80 22.43 13.55
N TYR A 504 -0.46 22.26 13.13
CA TYR A 504 -1.32 23.38 12.76
C TYR A 504 -1.63 24.15 14.04
N ASN A 505 -0.71 25.04 14.44
CA ASN A 505 -0.93 26.06 15.45
C ASN A 505 -1.34 27.35 14.70
N GLU A 506 -2.46 27.31 13.97
CA GLU A 506 -3.11 28.50 13.41
C GLU A 506 -4.47 28.76 14.06
#